data_AF-A0A1G0Y8A8-F1
#
_entry.id   AF-A0A1G0Y8A8-F1
#
_cell.length_a   1.000
_cell.length_b   1.000
_cell.length_c   1.000
_cell.angle_alpha   90.00
_cell.angle_beta   90.00
_cell.angle_gamma   90.00
#
_symmetry.space_group_name_H-M   'P 1'
#
loop_
_entity.id
_entity.type
_entity.pdbx_description
1 polymer ?
#
loop_
_entity_poly.entity_id
_entity_poly.type
_entity_poly.pdbx_seq_one_letter_code
_entity_poly.pdbx_strand_id
1 'polypeptide(L)'
;MAQPSIKYNHETERLETRISSDKKKLLKNAAELSGRTLTDFVVSSAYEAAVRVIQEYQQLHLTAADRDVFIQILLNPPKASNNLLKAVKGYKRDVESK
;
A
#
# COMPACT_ATOMS: atom_id res chain seq x y z
N MET A 1 15.17 5.31 -10.02
CA MET A 1 14.48 4.55 -8.93
C MET A 1 13.83 3.36 -9.61
N ALA A 2 14.23 2.14 -9.26
CA ALA A 2 13.69 0.94 -9.91
C ALA A 2 12.23 0.74 -9.46
N GLN A 3 11.29 0.91 -10.39
CA GLN A 3 9.93 0.42 -10.20
C GLN A 3 10.03 -1.09 -9.90
N PRO A 4 9.39 -1.62 -8.84
CA PRO A 4 9.28 -3.06 -8.67
C PRO A 4 8.56 -3.61 -9.91
N SER A 5 9.27 -4.36 -10.74
CA SER A 5 8.67 -5.09 -11.85
C SER A 5 7.92 -6.29 -11.26
N ILE A 6 6.71 -6.05 -10.76
CA ILE A 6 5.73 -7.13 -10.59
C ILE A 6 5.58 -7.73 -11.98
N LYS A 7 6.02 -8.97 -12.17
CA LYS A 7 5.73 -9.72 -13.40
C LYS A 7 4.20 -9.82 -13.46
N TYR A 8 3.56 -8.99 -14.26
CA TYR A 8 2.14 -9.15 -14.60
C TYR A 8 2.06 -10.40 -15.45
N ASN A 9 1.75 -11.52 -14.82
CA ASN A 9 1.28 -12.68 -15.55
C ASN A 9 -0.01 -12.23 -16.24
N HIS A 10 -0.08 -12.28 -17.57
CA HIS A 10 -1.29 -11.91 -18.33
C HIS A 10 -2.36 -13.02 -18.26
N GLU A 11 -2.40 -13.76 -17.15
CA GLU A 11 -3.43 -14.74 -16.90
C GLU A 11 -4.71 -14.02 -16.49
N THR A 12 -5.79 -14.31 -17.20
CA THR A 12 -7.11 -13.78 -16.88
C THR A 12 -7.66 -14.53 -15.68
N GLU A 13 -7.78 -13.84 -14.55
CA GLU A 13 -8.39 -14.38 -13.33
C GLU A 13 -9.83 -13.88 -13.15
N ARG A 14 -10.68 -14.72 -12.55
CA ARG A 14 -12.09 -14.39 -12.32
C ARG A 14 -12.30 -13.89 -10.90
N LEU A 15 -12.77 -12.65 -10.77
CA LEU A 15 -13.20 -12.07 -9.50
C LEU A 15 -14.67 -12.44 -9.22
N GLU A 16 -14.90 -13.33 -8.26
CA GLU A 16 -16.25 -13.73 -7.85
C GLU A 16 -16.74 -12.96 -6.62
N THR A 17 -17.96 -12.43 -6.69
CA THR A 17 -18.61 -11.81 -5.52
C THR A 17 -20.13 -11.87 -5.62
N ARG A 18 -20.79 -11.97 -4.45
CA ARG A 18 -22.24 -11.85 -4.31
C ARG A 18 -22.56 -10.50 -3.70
N ILE A 19 -23.47 -9.77 -4.34
CA ILE A 19 -23.97 -8.48 -3.86
C ILE A 19 -25.50 -8.51 -3.76
N SER A 20 -26.05 -7.69 -2.87
CA SER A 20 -27.50 -7.51 -2.79
C SER A 20 -28.04 -6.82 -4.04
N SER A 21 -29.34 -6.97 -4.30
CA SER A 21 -30.02 -6.32 -5.42
C SER A 21 -29.86 -4.80 -5.39
N ASP A 22 -29.95 -4.18 -4.21
CA ASP A 22 -29.83 -2.73 -4.07
C ASP A 22 -28.43 -2.22 -4.40
N LYS A 23 -27.39 -2.94 -3.95
CA LYS A 23 -25.99 -2.63 -4.33
C LYS A 23 -25.80 -2.74 -5.84
N LYS A 24 -26.38 -3.78 -6.47
CA LYS A 24 -26.32 -3.94 -7.94
C LYS A 24 -26.99 -2.78 -8.68
N LYS A 25 -28.16 -2.34 -8.22
CA LYS A 25 -28.88 -1.19 -8.82
C LYS A 25 -28.06 0.09 -8.73
N LEU A 26 -27.49 0.37 -7.56
CA LEU A 26 -26.65 1.54 -7.35
C LEU A 26 -25.42 1.54 -8.27
N LEU A 27 -24.69 0.41 -8.31
CA LEU A 27 -23.51 0.28 -9.17
C LEU A 27 -23.86 0.39 -10.66
N LYS A 28 -25.01 -0.14 -11.08
CA LYS A 28 -25.49 -0.04 -12.47
C LYS A 28 -25.76 1.41 -12.86
N ASN A 29 -26.44 2.16 -12.01
CA ASN A 29 -26.70 3.59 -12.24
C ASN A 29 -25.37 4.37 -12.32
N ALA A 30 -24.45 4.14 -11.39
CA ALA A 30 -23.13 4.81 -11.43
C ALA A 30 -22.32 4.47 -12.70
N ALA A 31 -22.40 3.23 -13.18
CA ALA A 31 -21.77 2.80 -14.43
C ALA A 31 -22.40 3.50 -15.64
N GLU A 32 -23.74 3.58 -15.71
CA GLU A 32 -24.49 4.28 -16.76
C GLU A 32 -24.12 5.77 -16.80
N LEU A 33 -24.11 6.45 -15.64
CA LEU A 33 -23.68 7.85 -15.53
C LEU A 33 -22.23 8.07 -15.97
N SER A 34 -21.38 7.07 -15.79
CA SER A 34 -19.98 7.12 -16.23
C SER A 34 -19.77 6.72 -17.69
N GLY A 35 -20.83 6.33 -18.42
CA GLY A 35 -20.73 5.88 -19.82
C GLY A 35 -20.02 4.55 -20.01
N ARG A 36 -20.00 3.67 -19.01
CA ARG A 36 -19.29 2.38 -19.04
C ARG A 36 -20.16 1.22 -18.58
N THR A 37 -19.75 0.00 -18.92
CA THR A 37 -20.48 -1.20 -18.48
C THR A 37 -20.34 -1.41 -16.97
N LEU A 38 -21.28 -2.11 -16.35
CA LEU A 38 -21.21 -2.43 -14.92
C LEU A 38 -19.92 -3.17 -14.56
N THR A 39 -19.51 -4.14 -15.39
CA THR A 39 -18.28 -4.91 -15.16
C THR A 39 -17.05 -4.00 -15.20
N ASP A 40 -16.93 -3.18 -16.25
CA ASP A 40 -15.81 -2.25 -16.39
C ASP A 40 -15.76 -1.26 -15.21
N PHE A 41 -16.91 -0.67 -14.86
CA PHE A 41 -17.02 0.24 -13.72
C PHE A 41 -16.57 -0.40 -12.41
N VAL A 42 -16.98 -1.65 -12.13
CA VAL A 42 -16.60 -2.33 -10.89
C VAL A 42 -15.11 -2.66 -10.87
N VAL A 43 -14.56 -3.17 -11.97
CA VAL A 43 -13.14 -3.52 -12.06
C VAL A 43 -12.27 -2.27 -11.94
N SER A 44 -12.59 -1.19 -12.66
CA SER A 44 -11.84 0.06 -12.58
C SER A 44 -11.91 0.68 -11.18
N SER A 45 -13.10 0.70 -10.57
CA SER A 45 -13.29 1.28 -9.24
C SER A 45 -12.55 0.49 -8.16
N ALA A 46 -12.58 -0.85 -8.26
CA ALA A 46 -11.83 -1.72 -7.35
C ALA A 46 -10.32 -1.53 -7.51
N TYR A 47 -9.82 -1.42 -8.74
CA TYR A 47 -8.42 -1.17 -9.02
C TYR A 47 -7.96 0.19 -8.46
N GLU A 48 -8.70 1.26 -8.73
CA GLU A 48 -8.41 2.59 -8.19
C GLU A 48 -8.39 2.60 -6.65
N ALA A 49 -9.36 1.93 -6.02
CA ALA A 49 -9.40 1.80 -4.56
C ALA A 49 -8.18 1.03 -4.03
N ALA A 50 -7.80 -0.07 -4.67
CA ALA A 50 -6.63 -0.85 -4.29
C ALA A 50 -5.34 -0.01 -4.41
N VAL A 51 -5.16 0.74 -5.49
CA VAL A 51 -4.01 1.63 -5.68
C VAL A 51 -3.94 2.67 -4.56
N ARG A 52 -5.07 3.32 -4.23
CA ARG A 52 -5.11 4.31 -3.13
C ARG A 52 -4.73 3.69 -1.80
N VAL A 53 -5.31 2.55 -1.44
CA VAL A 53 -5.00 1.85 -0.18
C VAL A 53 -3.51 1.46 -0.13
N ILE A 54 -2.96 0.90 -1.20
CA ILE A 54 -1.54 0.53 -1.22
C ILE A 54 -0.64 1.77 -1.05
N GLN A 55 -0.97 2.88 -1.71
CA GLN A 55 -0.22 4.13 -1.58
C GLN A 55 -0.30 4.68 -0.15
N GLU A 56 -1.48 4.71 0.45
CA GLU A 56 -1.67 5.18 1.83
C GLU A 56 -0.82 4.40 2.84
N TYR A 57 -0.67 3.08 2.67
CA TYR A 57 0.10 2.24 3.58
C TYR A 57 1.61 2.20 3.28
N GLN A 58 2.02 2.46 2.04
CA GLN A 58 3.43 2.36 1.63
C GLN A 58 4.15 3.72 1.53
N GLN A 59 3.40 4.82 1.46
CA GLN A 59 3.99 6.15 1.33
C GLN A 59 4.01 6.86 2.69
N LEU A 60 5.22 7.23 3.11
CA LEU A 60 5.42 8.11 4.25
C LEU A 60 5.33 9.56 3.75
N HIS A 61 4.22 10.23 4.02
CA HIS A 61 4.06 11.66 3.71
C HIS A 61 4.73 12.48 4.80
N LEU A 62 5.84 13.14 4.46
CA LEU A 62 6.55 14.05 5.35
C LEU A 62 6.16 15.50 5.07
N THR A 63 6.01 16.30 6.13
CA THR A 63 6.03 17.76 5.98
C THR A 63 7.39 18.22 5.46
N ALA A 64 7.50 19.46 4.98
CA ALA A 64 8.80 20.00 4.56
C ALA A 64 9.84 19.94 5.70
N ALA A 65 9.42 20.27 6.93
CA ALA A 65 10.28 20.21 8.11
C ALA A 65 10.72 18.77 8.44
N ASP A 66 9.79 17.81 8.42
CA ASP A 66 10.12 16.42 8.71
C ASP A 66 11.02 15.82 7.62
N ARG A 67 10.83 16.23 6.36
CA ARG A 67 11.70 15.85 5.25
C ARG A 67 13.12 16.33 5.47
N ASP A 68 13.31 17.58 5.87
CA ASP A 68 14.64 18.13 6.14
C ASP A 68 15.32 17.37 7.28
N VAL A 69 14.61 17.12 8.37
CA VAL A 69 15.12 16.29 9.49
C VAL A 69 15.48 14.88 9.02
N PHE A 70 14.60 14.24 8.25
CA PHE A 70 14.81 12.89 7.72
C PHE A 70 16.06 12.81 6.82
N ILE A 71 16.20 13.76 5.88
CA ILE A 71 17.37 13.83 5.00
C ILE A 71 18.64 14.10 5.81
N GLN A 72 18.60 15.01 6.78
CA GLN A 72 19.75 15.31 7.64
C GLN A 72 20.21 14.07 8.41
N ILE A 73 19.27 13.28 8.96
CA ILE A 73 19.59 12.03 9.66
C ILE A 73 20.15 10.98 8.71
N LEU A 74 19.66 10.86 7.48
CA LEU A 74 20.19 9.92 6.49
C LEU A 74 21.62 10.27 6.06
N LEU A 75 21.91 11.56 5.86
CA LEU A 75 23.23 12.04 5.45
C LEU A 75 24.22 12.05 6.62
N ASN A 76 23.74 12.30 7.83
CA ASN A 76 24.54 12.40 9.06
C ASN A 76 23.97 11.47 10.13
N PRO A 77 24.12 10.14 9.98
CA PRO A 77 23.53 9.19 10.91
C PRO A 77 24.11 9.36 12.31
N PRO A 78 23.26 9.54 13.34
CA PRO A 78 23.73 9.69 14.71
C PRO A 78 24.31 8.38 15.24
N LYS A 79 25.21 8.47 16.23
CA LYS A 79 25.70 7.28 16.93
C LYS A 79 24.54 6.58 17.66
N ALA A 80 24.52 5.25 17.59
CA ALA A 80 23.54 4.43 18.29
C ALA A 80 23.55 4.73 19.80
N SER A 81 22.36 4.88 20.40
CA SER A 81 22.24 5.11 21.84
C SER A 81 22.57 3.85 22.64
N ASN A 82 23.01 4.03 23.89
CA ASN A 82 23.28 2.90 24.80
C ASN A 82 22.06 1.99 24.98
N ASN A 83 20.84 2.56 24.94
CA ASN A 83 19.60 1.80 25.05
C ASN A 83 19.35 0.96 23.79
N LEU A 84 19.58 1.53 22.59
CA LEU A 84 19.48 0.79 21.34
C LEU A 84 20.48 -0.37 21.28
N LEU A 85 21.73 -0.14 21.70
CA LEU A 85 22.76 -1.18 21.75
C LEU A 85 22.38 -2.32 22.71
N LYS A 86 21.77 -2.01 23.87
CA LYS A 86 21.25 -3.01 24.80
C LYS A 86 20.11 -3.82 24.20
N ALA A 87 19.16 -3.16 23.53
CA ALA A 87 18.02 -3.80 22.87
C ALA A 87 18.48 -4.75 21.75
N VAL A 88 19.43 -4.34 20.91
CA VAL A 88 20.01 -5.19 19.86
C VAL A 88 20.70 -6.43 20.46
N LYS A 89 21.45 -6.28 21.56
CA LYS A 89 22.06 -7.42 22.26
C LYS A 89 21.02 -8.41 22.78
N GLY A 90 19.91 -7.90 23.34
CA GLY A 90 18.79 -8.73 23.78
C GLY A 90 18.16 -9.49 22.62
N TYR A 91 17.82 -8.79 21.53
CA TYR A 91 17.22 -9.39 20.33
C TYR A 91 18.09 -10.51 19.74
N LYS A 92 19.41 -10.30 19.60
CA LYS A 92 20.32 -11.33 19.07
C LYS A 92 20.30 -12.60 19.91
N ARG A 93 20.36 -12.46 21.24
CA ARG A 93 20.29 -13.62 22.15
C ARG A 93 18.98 -14.38 21.98
N ASP A 94 17.86 -13.68 21.82
CA ASP A 94 16.54 -14.29 21.79
C ASP A 94 16.22 -14.93 20.41
N VAL A 95 16.86 -14.48 19.32
CA VAL A 95 16.73 -15.05 17.97
C VAL A 95 17.75 -16.16 17.70
N GLU A 96 18.99 -16.05 18.21
CA GLU A 96 20.04 -17.09 18.06
C GLU A 96 19.83 -18.29 19.00
N SER A 97 18.98 -18.16 20.02
CA SER A 97 18.64 -19.26 20.95
C SER A 97 17.48 -20.15 20.46
N LYS A 98 17.09 -20.05 19.18
CA LYS A 98 16.02 -20.83 18.54
C LYS A 98 16.59 -21.62 17.35
#